data_AF-A0A1S3ZX19-F1
#
_entry.id   AF-A0A1S3ZX19-F1
#
_cell.length_a   1.000
_cell.length_b   1.000
_cell.length_c   1.000
_cell.angle_alpha   90.00
_cell.angle_beta   90.00
_cell.angle_gamma   90.00
#
_symmetry.space_group_name_H-M   'P 1'
#
loop_
_entity.id
_entity.type
_entity.pdbx_description
1 polymer ?
#
loop_
_entity_poly.entity_id
_entity_poly.type
_entity_poly.pdbx_seq_one_letter_code
_entity_poly.pdbx_strand_id
1 'polypeptide(L)'
;MPKVKEIYDNRLVATSSSCLVATSSSCLVVTSSSSIDVSTIDSTEIMPDIEFIENTKFSENTGIIDNMLNEFVEEDQIYKDKETVMNMMKNLAVRERFQFKVKRSSAISIVKDKYVNPKKVYTANDIIEEIQKQHGIEVSYMKAWRDKEIAMAMIRGNPSDSYKELPKYFYMLEHTNPGTVTKFHKSEDGCILYAYASLYASIKDWEHCRPIMDRAAAVFIEFAVGKILPLAYVIVDSENNKSWEWFFVQIKGTFGVREVMCIVSDRNESIFNATKAVYLEVPHCICMFHLWQNVKRTFKKHHKQLNDIFFALVRAYTIEKFEYHMTEIYKIDPRVQPYLFEIGYERWSKAYSKVKRSMVMTSNIAESINVANKDVR
;
A
#
# COMPACT_ATOMS: atom_id res chain seq x y z
N MET A 1 -14.92 -36.75 24.92
CA MET A 1 -13.80 -36.09 24.21
C MET A 1 -13.00 -35.28 25.23
N PRO A 2 -11.66 -35.40 25.27
CA PRO A 2 -10.83 -34.58 26.15
C PRO A 2 -10.95 -33.10 25.73
N LYS A 3 -11.12 -32.20 26.71
CA LYS A 3 -11.15 -30.74 26.48
C LYS A 3 -9.73 -30.26 26.23
N VAL A 4 -9.49 -29.56 25.11
CA VAL A 4 -8.17 -28.99 24.80
C VAL A 4 -8.13 -27.52 25.26
N LYS A 5 -7.12 -27.16 26.06
CA LYS A 5 -6.84 -25.76 26.44
C LYS A 5 -5.73 -25.18 25.56
N GLU A 6 -5.83 -23.88 25.25
CA GLU A 6 -4.83 -23.14 24.46
C GLU A 6 -4.10 -22.09 25.31
N ILE A 7 -2.81 -21.92 25.04
CA ILE A 7 -1.93 -20.95 25.73
C ILE A 7 -1.48 -19.87 24.75
N TYR A 8 -1.64 -18.60 25.12
CA TYR A 8 -1.23 -17.40 24.36
C TYR A 8 -0.56 -16.37 25.27
N ASP A 9 0.55 -15.76 24.86
CA ASP A 9 1.24 -14.67 25.59
C ASP A 9 1.33 -14.89 27.12
N ASN A 10 1.67 -16.12 27.54
CA ASN A 10 1.71 -16.52 28.95
C ASN A 10 0.36 -16.32 29.67
N ARG A 11 -0.76 -16.61 29.00
CA ARG A 11 -2.14 -16.60 29.49
C ARG A 11 -2.95 -17.78 28.95
N LEU A 12 -3.99 -18.17 29.69
CA LEU A 12 -4.90 -19.28 29.36
C LEU A 12 -6.27 -18.79 28.93
N VAL A 13 -6.83 -19.40 27.88
CA VAL A 13 -8.12 -19.01 27.30
C VAL A 13 -9.01 -20.24 27.06
N ALA A 14 -10.30 -20.16 27.41
CA ALA A 14 -11.31 -21.20 27.16
C ALA A 14 -11.66 -21.35 25.67
N THR A 15 -11.98 -22.58 25.26
CA THR A 15 -12.87 -22.81 24.12
C THR A 15 -14.10 -23.58 24.60
N SER A 16 -15.31 -23.03 24.41
CA SER A 16 -16.56 -23.74 24.73
C SER A 16 -17.44 -23.90 23.49
N SER A 17 -18.01 -25.11 23.37
CA SER A 17 -18.89 -25.65 22.31
C SER A 17 -18.34 -25.63 20.88
N SER A 18 -17.98 -26.85 20.43
CA SER A 18 -17.74 -27.27 19.03
C SER A 18 -16.71 -26.47 18.23
N CYS A 19 -15.43 -26.88 18.27
CA CYS A 19 -14.52 -26.80 17.12
C CYS A 19 -13.33 -27.76 17.29
N LEU A 20 -13.16 -28.67 16.34
CA LEU A 20 -11.89 -29.33 16.03
C LEU A 20 -10.95 -28.31 15.34
N VAL A 21 -9.63 -28.55 15.34
CA VAL A 21 -8.74 -28.54 14.14
C VAL A 21 -7.26 -28.71 14.53
N ALA A 22 -6.50 -29.36 13.65
CA ALA A 22 -5.07 -29.63 13.72
C ALA A 22 -4.26 -28.87 12.63
N THR A 23 -2.99 -28.60 13.00
CA THR A 23 -1.73 -28.50 12.20
C THR A 23 -1.49 -27.41 11.15
N SER A 24 -0.27 -27.47 10.61
CA SER A 24 0.69 -26.47 10.11
C SER A 24 0.34 -25.74 8.80
N SER A 25 1.06 -24.64 8.59
CA SER A 25 1.36 -23.92 7.33
C SER A 25 0.46 -24.13 6.08
N SER A 26 -0.04 -23.00 5.56
CA SER A 26 -0.67 -22.76 4.22
C SER A 26 -2.21 -22.90 4.15
N CYS A 27 -2.89 -21.84 3.70
CA CYS A 27 -4.33 -21.63 3.36
C CYS A 27 -5.12 -22.86 2.80
N LEU A 28 -6.46 -23.07 2.85
CA LEU A 28 -7.71 -22.36 3.27
C LEU A 28 -8.93 -23.37 3.24
N VAL A 29 -9.98 -23.10 4.03
CA VAL A 29 -11.47 -23.42 3.91
C VAL A 29 -12.00 -24.90 4.00
N VAL A 30 -12.71 -25.32 5.08
CA VAL A 30 -14.17 -25.40 5.47
C VAL A 30 -14.92 -26.72 5.10
N THR A 31 -15.87 -27.11 5.97
CA THR A 31 -17.02 -28.04 5.83
C THR A 31 -16.86 -29.50 6.27
N SER A 32 -18.01 -30.06 6.63
CA SER A 32 -18.25 -31.27 7.42
C SER A 32 -17.87 -32.59 6.76
N SER A 33 -17.78 -33.60 7.63
CA SER A 33 -17.95 -35.06 7.42
C SER A 33 -16.84 -35.88 6.76
N SER A 34 -16.40 -36.87 7.54
CA SER A 34 -15.91 -38.23 7.22
C SER A 34 -14.70 -38.45 6.29
N SER A 35 -13.79 -39.28 6.81
CA SER A 35 -12.76 -40.14 6.16
C SER A 35 -11.49 -39.53 5.53
N ILE A 36 -10.40 -39.64 6.31
CA ILE A 36 -9.02 -40.13 6.03
C ILE A 36 -8.47 -40.03 4.60
N ASP A 37 -7.35 -39.29 4.44
CA ASP A 37 -6.11 -39.83 3.85
C ASP A 37 -4.85 -39.11 4.38
N VAL A 38 -3.71 -39.83 4.33
CA VAL A 38 -2.50 -39.74 5.15
C VAL A 38 -1.37 -38.89 4.53
N SER A 39 -0.42 -38.46 5.40
CA SER A 39 0.90 -37.82 5.17
C SER A 39 0.87 -36.27 5.16
N THR A 40 1.57 -35.53 6.02
CA THR A 40 3.03 -35.52 6.18
C THR A 40 3.44 -34.65 7.42
N ILE A 41 4.26 -35.23 8.32
CA ILE A 41 5.32 -34.67 9.21
C ILE A 41 4.93 -33.50 10.16
N ASP A 42 4.71 -33.71 11.46
CA ASP A 42 5.60 -34.07 12.60
C ASP A 42 6.26 -32.88 13.31
N SER A 43 5.82 -32.67 14.55
CA SER A 43 6.59 -32.17 15.69
C SER A 43 5.84 -32.63 16.94
N THR A 44 5.69 -33.94 17.09
CA THR A 44 5.17 -34.58 18.31
C THR A 44 6.33 -34.89 19.24
N GLU A 45 6.70 -33.94 20.11
CA GLU A 45 7.52 -34.29 21.27
C GLU A 45 6.62 -34.99 22.31
N ILE A 46 6.71 -36.32 22.36
CA ILE A 46 6.25 -37.13 23.48
C ILE A 46 7.34 -37.01 24.56
N MET A 47 7.03 -36.37 25.69
CA MET A 47 8.00 -36.23 26.79
C MET A 47 7.92 -37.43 27.76
N PRO A 48 9.06 -37.92 28.29
CA PRO A 48 9.13 -39.03 29.23
C PRO A 48 8.71 -38.63 30.65
N ASP A 49 8.41 -39.63 31.49
CA ASP A 49 7.99 -39.50 32.88
C ASP A 49 9.01 -38.72 33.74
N ILE A 50 8.54 -37.73 34.50
CA ILE A 50 9.34 -36.94 35.44
C ILE A 50 8.83 -37.17 36.87
N GLU A 51 9.75 -37.52 37.78
CA GLU A 51 9.52 -37.75 39.21
C GLU A 51 9.13 -36.47 39.98
N PHE A 52 8.26 -36.64 40.98
CA PHE A 52 7.78 -35.60 41.89
C PHE A 52 8.92 -34.97 42.71
N ILE A 53 8.96 -33.64 42.76
CA ILE A 53 9.85 -32.87 43.66
C ILE A 53 8.98 -32.04 44.61
N GLU A 54 9.24 -32.16 45.92
CA GLU A 54 8.50 -31.48 46.99
C GLU A 54 8.90 -30.01 47.21
N ASN A 55 7.91 -29.25 47.70
CA ASN A 55 7.77 -27.81 47.91
C ASN A 55 8.97 -27.00 48.42
N THR A 56 9.05 -25.73 47.97
CA THR A 56 9.24 -24.59 48.89
C THR A 56 8.82 -23.22 48.32
N LYS A 57 7.92 -22.55 49.07
CA LYS A 57 7.69 -21.10 49.27
C LYS A 57 7.01 -20.24 48.17
N PHE A 58 5.86 -19.71 48.59
CA PHE A 58 5.08 -18.60 48.04
C PHE A 58 5.87 -17.27 48.04
N SER A 59 5.71 -16.49 46.98
CA SER A 59 6.15 -15.08 46.85
C SER A 59 4.96 -14.19 46.45
N GLU A 60 5.03 -12.90 46.82
CA GLU A 60 3.92 -11.99 47.05
C GLU A 60 3.26 -11.39 45.79
N ASN A 61 1.93 -11.51 45.74
CA ASN A 61 0.91 -10.51 45.32
C ASN A 61 1.20 -9.50 44.17
N THR A 62 1.57 -9.97 42.98
CA THR A 62 1.56 -9.14 41.74
C THR A 62 0.48 -9.55 40.72
N GLY A 63 -0.32 -10.59 41.00
CA GLY A 63 -1.21 -11.19 40.01
C GLY A 63 -0.48 -11.91 38.86
N ILE A 64 0.86 -11.90 38.87
CA ILE A 64 1.73 -12.62 37.95
C ILE A 64 2.20 -13.88 38.67
N ILE A 65 1.90 -15.04 38.10
CA ILE A 65 2.32 -16.34 38.62
C ILE A 65 3.76 -16.58 38.20
N ASP A 66 4.65 -16.67 39.19
CA ASP A 66 6.07 -16.98 39.03
C ASP A 66 6.43 -18.38 39.55
N ASN A 67 5.51 -19.03 40.26
CA ASN A 67 5.72 -20.34 40.88
C ASN A 67 5.19 -21.47 40.00
N MET A 68 6.09 -22.39 39.63
CA MET A 68 5.78 -23.55 38.78
C MET A 68 4.95 -24.65 39.48
N LEU A 69 4.77 -24.53 40.80
CA LEU A 69 4.03 -25.47 41.65
C LEU A 69 2.60 -25.01 41.99
N ASN A 70 2.11 -23.94 41.36
CA ASN A 70 0.78 -23.43 41.67
C ASN A 70 -0.30 -24.47 41.28
N GLU A 71 -1.12 -24.89 42.24
CA GLU A 71 -2.03 -26.05 42.08
C GLU A 71 -3.26 -25.77 41.22
N PHE A 72 -3.55 -24.48 40.98
CA PHE A 72 -4.75 -23.99 40.32
C PHE A 72 -4.41 -23.18 39.08
N VAL A 73 -5.02 -23.62 37.97
CA VAL A 73 -4.81 -23.07 36.63
C VAL A 73 -6.14 -22.57 36.09
N GLU A 74 -6.30 -21.25 36.07
CA GLU A 74 -7.54 -20.57 35.67
C GLU A 74 -7.35 -19.76 34.39
N GLU A 75 -8.48 -19.43 33.75
CA GLU A 75 -8.48 -18.55 32.58
C GLU A 75 -8.06 -17.13 32.98
N ASP A 76 -7.41 -16.43 32.04
CA ASP A 76 -6.89 -15.06 32.20
C ASP A 76 -5.77 -14.87 33.26
N GLN A 77 -5.22 -15.96 33.81
CA GLN A 77 -4.02 -15.90 34.64
C GLN A 77 -2.79 -15.46 33.82
N ILE A 78 -1.96 -14.60 34.41
CA ILE A 78 -0.73 -14.07 33.78
C ILE A 78 0.46 -14.76 34.42
N TYR A 79 1.36 -15.31 33.59
CA TYR A 79 2.58 -15.97 34.07
C TYR A 79 3.82 -15.16 33.73
N LYS A 80 4.81 -15.21 34.63
CA LYS A 80 6.06 -14.45 34.54
C LYS A 80 6.79 -14.69 33.23
N ASP A 81 6.84 -15.95 32.79
CA ASP A 81 7.49 -16.35 31.55
C ASP A 81 6.80 -17.59 30.95
N LYS A 82 7.20 -17.89 29.71
CA LYS A 82 6.66 -19.02 28.95
C LYS A 82 6.96 -20.36 29.61
N GLU A 83 8.11 -20.47 30.25
CA GLU A 83 8.55 -21.71 30.88
C GLU A 83 7.66 -22.07 32.07
N THR A 84 7.33 -21.06 32.89
CA THR A 84 6.42 -21.16 34.04
C THR A 84 5.05 -21.69 33.62
N VAL A 85 4.43 -21.10 32.59
CA VAL A 85 3.10 -21.55 32.14
C VAL A 85 3.16 -22.93 31.48
N MET A 86 4.23 -23.24 30.73
CA MET A 86 4.37 -24.54 30.09
C MET A 86 4.54 -25.65 31.12
N ASN A 87 5.36 -25.44 32.14
CA ASN A 87 5.59 -26.44 33.18
C ASN A 87 4.34 -26.67 34.04
N MET A 88 3.61 -25.61 34.40
CA MET A 88 2.31 -25.76 35.06
C MET A 88 1.27 -26.49 34.21
N MET A 89 1.18 -26.17 32.92
CA MET A 89 0.22 -26.83 32.02
C MET A 89 0.58 -28.28 31.74
N LYS A 90 1.87 -28.63 31.70
CA LYS A 90 2.34 -30.03 31.67
C LYS A 90 1.88 -30.79 32.91
N ASN A 91 2.10 -30.24 34.10
CA ASN A 91 1.68 -30.86 35.37
C ASN A 91 0.16 -31.04 35.44
N LEU A 92 -0.61 -30.02 35.04
CA LEU A 92 -2.07 -30.07 35.01
C LEU A 92 -2.58 -31.11 33.99
N ALA A 93 -1.99 -31.16 32.80
CA ALA A 93 -2.35 -32.09 31.73
C ALA A 93 -2.19 -33.56 32.15
N VAL A 94 -1.12 -33.86 32.90
CA VAL A 94 -0.89 -35.20 33.49
C VAL A 94 -1.93 -35.51 34.56
N ARG A 95 -2.14 -34.59 35.52
CA ARG A 95 -3.08 -34.79 36.63
C ARG A 95 -4.52 -34.99 36.17
N GLU A 96 -4.98 -34.15 35.26
CA GLU A 96 -6.37 -34.08 34.81
C GLU A 96 -6.62 -34.84 33.49
N ARG A 97 -5.61 -35.54 32.95
CA ARG A 97 -5.66 -36.38 31.74
C ARG A 97 -6.25 -35.66 30.51
N PHE A 98 -5.74 -34.48 30.19
CA PHE A 98 -6.10 -33.76 28.97
C PHE A 98 -4.86 -33.39 28.14
N GLN A 99 -5.09 -33.01 26.89
CA GLN A 99 -4.03 -32.51 26.00
C GLN A 99 -4.18 -31.01 25.82
N PHE A 100 -3.08 -30.30 25.68
CA PHE A 100 -3.06 -28.86 25.40
C PHE A 100 -2.21 -28.56 24.17
N LYS A 101 -2.46 -27.42 23.55
CA LYS A 101 -1.63 -26.89 22.46
C LYS A 101 -1.16 -25.48 22.81
N VAL A 102 0.11 -25.21 22.53
CA VAL A 102 0.65 -23.86 22.64
C VAL A 102 0.49 -23.19 21.28
N LYS A 103 -0.24 -22.08 21.25
CA LYS A 103 -0.29 -21.22 20.07
C LYS A 103 0.82 -20.18 20.18
N ARG A 104 1.32 -19.72 19.03
CA ARG A 104 2.25 -18.60 19.03
C ARG A 104 1.52 -17.38 19.60
N SER A 105 2.19 -16.75 20.54
CA SER A 105 1.73 -15.57 21.23
C SER A 105 1.58 -14.40 20.24
N SER A 106 0.46 -13.70 20.27
CA SER A 106 0.06 -12.71 19.27
C SER A 106 -0.83 -11.63 19.89
N ALA A 107 -0.45 -10.37 19.66
CA ALA A 107 -1.20 -9.22 20.14
C ALA A 107 -2.38 -8.82 19.24
N ILE A 108 -2.79 -9.67 18.29
CA ILE A 108 -3.86 -9.37 17.32
C ILE A 108 -5.11 -8.85 18.01
N SER A 109 -5.57 -9.49 19.10
CA SER A 109 -6.78 -9.06 19.83
C SER A 109 -6.66 -7.65 20.43
N ILE A 110 -5.45 -7.24 20.80
CA ILE A 110 -5.14 -5.92 21.39
C ILE A 110 -5.13 -4.85 20.30
N VAL A 111 -4.64 -5.18 19.10
CA VAL A 111 -4.40 -4.21 18.03
C VAL A 111 -5.52 -4.16 17.00
N LYS A 112 -6.41 -5.16 16.94
CA LYS A 112 -7.47 -5.29 15.93
C LYS A 112 -8.32 -4.02 15.81
N ASP A 113 -8.83 -3.52 16.92
CA ASP A 113 -9.72 -2.35 16.92
C ASP A 113 -9.03 -1.07 16.42
N LYS A 114 -7.69 -1.02 16.48
CA LYS A 114 -6.90 0.12 16.00
C LYS A 114 -6.89 0.22 14.48
N TYR A 115 -7.14 -0.90 13.77
CA TYR A 115 -7.10 -0.99 12.31
C TYR A 115 -8.48 -0.89 11.64
N VAL A 116 -9.56 -0.77 12.43
CA VAL A 116 -10.93 -0.59 11.93
C VAL A 116 -11.07 0.71 11.14
N ASN A 117 -10.45 1.79 11.61
CA ASN A 117 -10.44 3.07 10.89
C ASN A 117 -9.24 3.15 9.94
N PRO A 118 -9.44 3.11 8.61
CA PRO A 118 -8.33 3.15 7.65
C PRO A 118 -7.55 4.46 7.66
N LYS A 119 -8.13 5.56 8.15
CA LYS A 119 -7.46 6.87 8.26
C LYS A 119 -6.49 6.96 9.43
N LYS A 120 -6.54 6.00 10.37
CA LYS A 120 -5.64 5.97 11.51
C LYS A 120 -4.44 5.10 11.17
N VAL A 121 -3.28 5.74 10.98
CA VAL A 121 -2.02 5.02 10.82
C VAL A 121 -1.60 4.52 12.20
N TYR A 122 -1.52 3.20 12.35
CA TYR A 122 -1.06 2.54 13.57
C TYR A 122 0.10 1.62 13.20
N THR A 123 1.30 2.01 13.62
CA THR A 123 2.58 1.41 13.20
C THR A 123 2.97 0.25 14.12
N ALA A 124 3.95 -0.54 13.67
CA ALA A 124 4.51 -1.59 14.52
C ALA A 124 5.15 -1.04 15.80
N ASN A 125 5.69 0.19 15.78
CA ASN A 125 6.23 0.82 16.98
C ASN A 125 5.13 1.23 17.96
N ASP A 126 4.00 1.75 17.45
CA ASP A 126 2.85 2.08 18.29
C ASP A 126 2.31 0.84 19.03
N ILE A 127 2.32 -0.32 18.36
CA ILE A 127 1.98 -1.61 18.96
C ILE A 127 2.93 -1.95 20.12
N ILE A 128 4.24 -1.82 19.90
CA ILE A 128 5.26 -2.14 20.92
C ILE A 128 5.07 -1.25 22.14
N GLU A 129 4.92 0.07 21.93
CA GLU A 129 4.73 1.04 23.02
C GLU A 129 3.44 0.76 23.81
N GLU A 130 2.35 0.44 23.11
CA GLU A 130 1.07 0.17 23.76
C GLU A 130 1.09 -1.13 24.58
N ILE A 131 1.68 -2.21 24.05
CA ILE A 131 1.82 -3.48 24.78
C ILE A 131 2.72 -3.31 25.99
N GLN A 132 3.84 -2.60 25.84
CA GLN A 132 4.74 -2.30 26.96
C GLN A 132 4.02 -1.50 28.04
N LYS A 133 3.22 -0.49 27.65
CA LYS A 133 2.49 0.37 28.60
C LYS A 133 1.35 -0.37 29.32
N GLN A 134 0.59 -1.21 28.62
CA GLN A 134 -0.59 -1.86 29.18
C GLN A 134 -0.26 -3.14 29.96
N HIS A 135 0.81 -3.84 29.58
CA HIS A 135 1.09 -5.18 30.09
C HIS A 135 2.53 -5.35 30.61
N GLY A 136 3.42 -4.38 30.42
CA GLY A 136 4.82 -4.49 30.81
C GLY A 136 5.62 -5.51 30.00
N ILE A 137 5.10 -5.91 28.83
CA ILE A 137 5.68 -6.97 27.99
C ILE A 137 6.49 -6.36 26.85
N GLU A 138 7.76 -6.76 26.76
CA GLU A 138 8.60 -6.39 25.63
C GLU A 138 8.26 -7.22 24.38
N VAL A 139 8.03 -6.53 23.26
CA VAL A 139 7.68 -7.15 21.98
C VAL A 139 8.69 -6.71 20.91
N SER A 140 9.20 -7.68 20.15
CA SER A 140 10.11 -7.37 19.03
C SER A 140 9.36 -6.71 17.87
N TYR A 141 10.05 -5.84 17.13
CA TYR A 141 9.51 -5.19 15.93
C TYR A 141 8.88 -6.17 14.94
N MET A 142 9.55 -7.29 14.65
CA MET A 142 9.05 -8.30 13.72
C MET A 142 7.79 -9.02 14.23
N LYS A 143 7.60 -9.14 15.55
CA LYS A 143 6.36 -9.69 16.12
C LYS A 143 5.23 -8.67 15.96
N ALA A 144 5.46 -7.41 16.36
CA ALA A 144 4.48 -6.34 16.21
C ALA A 144 4.07 -6.10 14.74
N TRP A 145 5.02 -6.15 13.80
CA TRP A 145 4.75 -6.02 12.37
C TRP A 145 3.89 -7.19 11.86
N ARG A 146 4.20 -8.44 12.22
CA ARG A 146 3.37 -9.59 11.82
C ARG A 146 1.97 -9.51 12.41
N ASP A 147 1.84 -9.16 13.68
CA ASP A 147 0.54 -9.00 14.34
C ASP A 147 -0.30 -7.91 13.67
N LYS A 148 0.35 -6.80 13.24
CA LYS A 148 -0.28 -5.78 12.38
C LYS A 148 -0.78 -6.37 11.07
N GLU A 149 0.06 -7.08 10.31
CA GLU A 149 -0.33 -7.63 9.01
C GLU A 149 -1.51 -8.62 9.14
N ILE A 150 -1.49 -9.47 10.17
CA ILE A 150 -2.59 -10.41 10.43
C ILE A 150 -3.86 -9.67 10.85
N ALA A 151 -3.77 -8.67 11.73
CA ALA A 151 -4.91 -7.87 12.14
C ALA A 151 -5.53 -7.11 10.96
N MET A 152 -4.70 -6.54 10.07
CA MET A 152 -5.16 -5.90 8.85
C MET A 152 -5.84 -6.89 7.91
N ALA A 153 -5.27 -8.08 7.70
CA ALA A 153 -5.88 -9.12 6.86
C ALA A 153 -7.22 -9.63 7.43
N MET A 154 -7.36 -9.71 8.76
CA MET A 154 -8.62 -10.10 9.41
C MET A 154 -9.73 -9.05 9.25
N ILE A 155 -9.38 -7.77 9.17
CA ILE A 155 -10.37 -6.67 9.07
C ILE A 155 -10.68 -6.33 7.62
N ARG A 156 -9.64 -6.26 6.77
CA ARG A 156 -9.73 -5.76 5.39
C ARG A 156 -9.75 -6.89 4.36
N GLY A 157 -9.55 -8.14 4.79
CA GLY A 157 -9.32 -9.27 3.90
C GLY A 157 -7.91 -9.30 3.33
N ASN A 158 -7.63 -10.33 2.54
CA ASN A 158 -6.38 -10.44 1.80
C ASN A 158 -6.49 -9.66 0.48
N PRO A 159 -5.49 -8.83 0.12
CA PRO A 159 -5.45 -8.20 -1.20
C PRO A 159 -5.74 -9.15 -2.36
N SER A 160 -5.17 -10.38 -2.34
CA SER A 160 -5.40 -11.36 -3.40
C SER A 160 -6.89 -11.69 -3.60
N ASP A 161 -7.66 -11.79 -2.53
CA ASP A 161 -9.09 -12.08 -2.61
C ASP A 161 -9.87 -10.87 -3.11
N SER A 162 -9.50 -9.65 -2.70
CA SER A 162 -10.09 -8.41 -3.23
C SER A 162 -9.88 -8.26 -4.74
N TYR A 163 -8.71 -8.66 -5.26
CA TYR A 163 -8.44 -8.64 -6.70
C TYR A 163 -9.29 -9.65 -7.48
N LYS A 164 -9.67 -10.79 -6.89
CA LYS A 164 -10.58 -11.77 -7.52
C LYS A 164 -12.00 -11.22 -7.70
N GLU A 165 -12.39 -10.23 -6.90
CA GLU A 165 -13.70 -9.59 -6.99
C GLU A 165 -13.76 -8.45 -8.02
N LEU A 166 -12.61 -7.97 -8.54
CA LEU A 166 -12.56 -6.90 -9.54
C LEU A 166 -13.44 -7.13 -10.77
N PRO A 167 -13.47 -8.34 -11.39
CA PRO A 167 -14.35 -8.59 -12.52
C PRO A 167 -15.83 -8.40 -12.19
N LYS A 168 -16.29 -8.87 -11.03
CA LYS A 168 -17.69 -8.69 -10.59
C LYS A 168 -17.96 -7.21 -10.30
N TYR A 169 -17.01 -6.52 -9.66
CA TYR A 169 -17.13 -5.09 -9.39
C TYR A 169 -17.24 -4.29 -10.69
N PHE A 170 -16.37 -4.54 -11.68
CA PHE A 170 -16.40 -3.85 -12.98
C PHE A 170 -17.69 -4.16 -13.76
N TYR A 171 -18.15 -5.42 -13.74
CA TYR A 171 -19.45 -5.78 -14.31
C TYR A 171 -20.59 -4.96 -13.69
N MET A 172 -20.65 -4.89 -12.35
CA MET A 172 -21.67 -4.10 -11.67
C MET A 172 -21.50 -2.60 -11.92
N LEU A 173 -20.27 -2.11 -12.01
CA LEU A 173 -19.98 -0.71 -12.28
C LEU A 173 -20.49 -0.28 -13.66
N GLU A 174 -20.26 -1.08 -14.70
CA GLU A 174 -20.79 -0.85 -16.04
C GLU A 174 -22.32 -0.97 -16.10
N HIS A 175 -22.89 -1.93 -15.37
CA HIS A 175 -24.34 -2.15 -15.34
C HIS A 175 -25.08 -1.00 -14.65
N THR A 176 -24.54 -0.51 -13.52
CA THR A 176 -25.14 0.58 -12.72
C THR A 176 -24.87 1.96 -13.31
N ASN A 177 -23.76 2.13 -14.03
CA ASN A 177 -23.39 3.37 -14.70
C ASN A 177 -23.15 3.14 -16.20
N PRO A 178 -24.21 2.97 -17.00
CA PRO A 178 -24.09 2.75 -18.44
C PRO A 178 -23.23 3.81 -19.12
N GLY A 179 -22.31 3.38 -19.97
CA GLY A 179 -21.32 4.24 -20.63
C GLY A 179 -19.98 4.33 -19.89
N THR A 180 -19.87 3.76 -18.68
CA THR A 180 -18.58 3.52 -18.03
C THR A 180 -17.79 2.51 -18.85
N VAL A 181 -16.48 2.72 -18.98
CA VAL A 181 -15.58 1.83 -19.70
C VAL A 181 -14.63 1.18 -18.72
N THR A 182 -14.64 -0.15 -18.65
CA THR A 182 -13.65 -0.92 -17.91
C THR A 182 -12.88 -1.87 -18.82
N LYS A 183 -11.62 -2.16 -18.45
CA LYS A 183 -10.74 -3.07 -19.20
C LYS A 183 -9.85 -3.87 -18.25
N PHE A 184 -9.56 -5.10 -18.66
CA PHE A 184 -8.58 -5.96 -18.01
C PHE A 184 -7.49 -6.36 -18.99
N HIS A 185 -6.27 -6.49 -18.47
CA HIS A 185 -5.19 -7.24 -19.10
C HIS A 185 -4.82 -8.39 -18.17
N LYS A 186 -4.75 -9.60 -18.71
CA LYS A 186 -4.41 -10.80 -17.96
C LYS A 186 -3.04 -11.31 -18.37
N SER A 187 -2.30 -11.90 -17.42
CA SER A 187 -1.10 -12.69 -17.72
C SER A 187 -1.46 -13.95 -18.49
N GLU A 188 -0.44 -14.66 -18.99
CA GLU A 188 -0.60 -15.95 -19.66
C GLU A 188 -1.30 -16.98 -18.75
N ASP A 189 -1.06 -16.90 -17.44
CA ASP A 189 -1.66 -17.76 -16.42
C ASP A 189 -3.12 -17.38 -16.08
N GLY A 190 -3.68 -16.37 -16.75
CA GLY A 190 -5.05 -15.90 -16.57
C GLY A 190 -5.28 -14.95 -15.38
N CYS A 191 -4.22 -14.59 -14.65
CA CYS A 191 -4.27 -13.64 -13.54
C CYS A 191 -4.43 -12.20 -14.06
N ILE A 192 -5.23 -11.37 -13.38
CA ILE A 192 -5.36 -9.95 -13.73
C ILE A 192 -4.03 -9.25 -13.44
N LEU A 193 -3.40 -8.75 -14.50
CA LEU A 193 -2.16 -7.98 -14.41
C LEU A 193 -2.47 -6.49 -14.39
N TYR A 194 -3.33 -6.01 -15.30
CA TYR A 194 -3.76 -4.61 -15.37
C TYR A 194 -5.28 -4.49 -15.31
N ALA A 195 -5.76 -3.41 -14.69
CA ALA A 195 -7.17 -3.04 -14.68
C ALA A 195 -7.31 -1.55 -14.98
N TYR A 196 -8.33 -1.18 -15.73
CA TYR A 196 -8.64 0.19 -16.10
C TYR A 196 -10.12 0.45 -15.91
N ALA A 197 -10.48 1.61 -15.36
CA ALA A 197 -11.85 2.05 -15.23
C ALA A 197 -11.97 3.55 -15.49
N SER A 198 -12.88 3.94 -16.38
CA SER A 198 -13.24 5.32 -16.65
C SER A 198 -14.75 5.49 -16.54
N LEU A 199 -15.19 6.32 -15.60
CA LEU A 199 -16.60 6.52 -15.30
C LEU A 199 -17.27 7.33 -16.42
N TYR A 200 -18.53 6.99 -16.71
CA TYR A 200 -19.30 7.67 -17.75
C TYR A 200 -19.31 9.20 -17.60
N ALA A 201 -19.43 9.72 -16.37
CA ALA A 201 -19.40 11.15 -16.10
C ALA A 201 -18.09 11.80 -16.59
N SER A 202 -16.95 11.17 -16.31
CA SER A 202 -15.64 11.66 -16.77
C SER A 202 -15.48 11.61 -18.28
N ILE A 203 -16.01 10.57 -18.92
CA ILE A 203 -16.01 10.40 -20.38
C ILE A 203 -16.83 11.51 -21.04
N LYS A 204 -18.02 11.77 -20.51
CA LYS A 204 -18.91 12.82 -21.01
C LYS A 204 -18.32 14.21 -20.79
N ASP A 205 -17.87 14.51 -19.57
CA ASP A 205 -17.39 15.84 -19.22
C ASP A 205 -16.06 16.21 -19.92
N TRP A 206 -15.32 15.23 -20.43
CA TRP A 206 -14.09 15.47 -21.21
C TRP A 206 -14.30 16.41 -22.40
N GLU A 207 -15.46 16.39 -23.06
CA GLU A 207 -15.71 17.25 -24.22
C GLU A 207 -15.69 18.75 -23.88
N HIS A 208 -16.14 19.09 -22.67
CA HIS A 208 -16.20 20.45 -22.15
C HIS A 208 -14.87 20.91 -21.53
N CYS A 209 -13.94 19.98 -21.38
CA CYS A 209 -12.65 20.19 -20.76
C CYS A 209 -11.60 20.62 -21.83
N ARG A 210 -10.64 21.48 -21.47
CA ARG A 210 -9.41 21.73 -22.29
C ARG A 210 -8.57 20.46 -22.47
N PRO A 211 -8.15 20.06 -23.68
CA PRO A 211 -7.51 18.75 -23.92
C PRO A 211 -6.06 18.61 -23.39
N ILE A 212 -5.82 18.87 -22.12
CA ILE A 212 -4.51 18.75 -21.46
C ILE A 212 -4.59 17.56 -20.50
N MET A 213 -3.77 16.54 -20.72
CA MET A 213 -3.73 15.38 -19.84
C MET A 213 -2.52 15.40 -18.91
N ASP A 214 -2.71 15.22 -17.61
CA ASP A 214 -1.62 15.07 -16.61
C ASP A 214 -1.42 13.59 -16.21
N ARG A 215 -0.18 13.25 -15.82
CA ARG A 215 0.31 11.89 -15.52
C ARG A 215 -0.04 11.42 -14.10
N ALA A 216 -1.32 11.42 -13.76
CA ALA A 216 -1.84 10.55 -12.71
C ALA A 216 -2.79 9.55 -13.35
N ALA A 217 -3.00 8.41 -12.71
CA ALA A 217 -4.13 7.48 -12.89
C ALA A 217 -5.50 8.14 -12.58
N ALA A 218 -5.65 9.38 -13.04
CA ALA A 218 -6.70 10.35 -12.92
C ALA A 218 -6.20 11.51 -13.79
N VAL A 219 -6.41 11.44 -15.09
CA VAL A 219 -6.11 12.59 -15.95
C VAL A 219 -6.99 13.74 -15.47
N PHE A 220 -6.46 14.95 -15.31
CA PHE A 220 -7.23 16.10 -14.82
C PHE A 220 -7.31 17.19 -15.85
N ILE A 221 -8.52 17.71 -16.04
CA ILE A 221 -8.71 18.95 -16.77
C ILE A 221 -9.41 20.00 -15.94
N GLU A 222 -8.84 21.20 -16.07
CA GLU A 222 -9.43 22.49 -15.77
C GLU A 222 -10.65 22.79 -16.66
N PHE A 223 -11.85 22.50 -16.13
CA PHE A 223 -13.16 22.91 -16.69
C PHE A 223 -13.30 24.45 -16.70
N ALA A 224 -12.63 25.11 -15.75
CA ALA A 224 -12.44 26.55 -15.55
C ALA A 224 -11.39 26.70 -14.44
N VAL A 225 -10.73 27.85 -14.33
CA VAL A 225 -9.58 28.11 -13.42
C VAL A 225 -9.69 27.33 -12.10
N GLY A 226 -8.81 26.33 -11.89
CA GLY A 226 -8.65 25.57 -10.65
C GLY A 226 -9.52 24.32 -10.44
N LYS A 227 -10.32 23.86 -11.41
CA LYS A 227 -11.11 22.61 -11.28
C LYS A 227 -10.42 21.39 -11.88
N ILE A 228 -10.74 20.20 -11.38
CA ILE A 228 -9.98 18.96 -11.59
C ILE A 228 -10.99 17.85 -11.87
N LEU A 229 -10.95 17.26 -13.07
CA LEU A 229 -11.82 16.14 -13.47
C LEU A 229 -11.01 14.84 -13.62
N PRO A 230 -11.08 13.86 -12.72
CA PRO A 230 -10.41 12.57 -12.88
C PRO A 230 -10.97 11.80 -14.09
N LEU A 231 -10.13 11.42 -15.06
CA LEU A 231 -10.64 10.68 -16.22
C LEU A 231 -10.74 9.17 -16.04
N ALA A 232 -9.71 8.53 -15.51
CA ALA A 232 -9.67 7.08 -15.40
C ALA A 232 -8.68 6.63 -14.35
N TYR A 233 -8.99 5.51 -13.70
CA TYR A 233 -8.15 4.80 -12.76
C TYR A 233 -7.46 3.64 -13.45
N VAL A 234 -6.21 3.37 -13.06
CA VAL A 234 -5.47 2.22 -13.55
C VAL A 234 -4.77 1.50 -12.40
N ILE A 235 -4.82 0.18 -12.45
CA ILE A 235 -4.05 -0.73 -11.62
C ILE A 235 -3.03 -1.40 -12.53
N VAL A 236 -1.76 -1.33 -12.15
CA VAL A 236 -0.64 -1.90 -12.91
C VAL A 236 0.34 -2.62 -11.98
N ASP A 237 1.14 -3.52 -12.54
CA ASP A 237 2.16 -4.28 -11.82
C ASP A 237 3.32 -3.39 -11.35
N SER A 238 3.74 -2.44 -12.17
CA SER A 238 4.77 -1.44 -11.87
C SER A 238 4.75 -0.30 -12.89
N GLU A 239 5.48 0.78 -12.62
CA GLU A 239 5.70 1.87 -13.57
C GLU A 239 6.76 1.49 -14.62
N ASN A 240 6.33 0.81 -15.69
CA ASN A 240 7.21 0.28 -16.74
C ASN A 240 6.65 0.58 -18.14
N ASN A 241 7.45 0.34 -19.19
CA ASN A 241 7.05 0.65 -20.56
C ASN A 241 5.74 -0.04 -20.97
N LYS A 242 5.57 -1.33 -20.63
CA LYS A 242 4.39 -2.12 -21.03
C LYS A 242 3.13 -1.61 -20.35
N SER A 243 3.19 -1.34 -19.05
CA SER A 243 2.05 -0.87 -18.29
C SER A 243 1.59 0.52 -18.73
N TRP A 244 2.53 1.43 -19.00
CA TRP A 244 2.20 2.77 -19.53
C TRP A 244 1.67 2.72 -20.95
N GLU A 245 2.26 1.91 -21.83
CA GLU A 245 1.75 1.75 -23.20
C GLU A 245 0.32 1.22 -23.19
N TRP A 246 0.06 0.15 -22.42
CA TRP A 246 -1.28 -0.40 -22.27
C TRP A 246 -2.28 0.64 -21.73
N PHE A 247 -1.89 1.40 -20.71
CA PHE A 247 -2.71 2.47 -20.15
C PHE A 247 -3.06 3.55 -21.17
N PHE A 248 -2.07 4.05 -21.92
CA PHE A 248 -2.31 5.07 -22.95
C PHE A 248 -3.14 4.54 -24.11
N VAL A 249 -3.03 3.25 -24.47
CA VAL A 249 -3.95 2.62 -25.43
C VAL A 249 -5.39 2.67 -24.92
N GLN A 250 -5.63 2.36 -23.64
CA GLN A 250 -6.99 2.44 -23.08
C GLN A 250 -7.51 3.87 -23.03
N ILE A 251 -6.70 4.83 -22.54
CA ILE A 251 -7.08 6.25 -22.50
C ILE A 251 -7.40 6.77 -23.91
N LYS A 252 -6.55 6.46 -24.91
CA LYS A 252 -6.80 6.87 -26.29
C LYS A 252 -8.07 6.26 -26.86
N GLY A 253 -8.35 4.99 -26.54
CA GLY A 253 -9.60 4.33 -26.93
C GLY A 253 -10.84 4.98 -26.32
N THR A 254 -10.75 5.42 -25.05
CA THR A 254 -11.88 6.02 -24.33
C THR A 254 -12.11 7.49 -24.68
N PHE A 255 -11.04 8.28 -24.81
CA PHE A 255 -11.12 9.76 -24.92
C PHE A 255 -10.75 10.31 -26.30
N GLY A 256 -10.22 9.46 -27.18
CA GLY A 256 -9.73 9.86 -28.49
C GLY A 256 -8.53 10.81 -28.44
N VAL A 257 -8.32 11.52 -29.56
CA VAL A 257 -7.35 12.62 -29.69
C VAL A 257 -8.13 13.85 -30.12
N ARG A 258 -7.84 15.01 -29.51
CA ARG A 258 -8.48 16.29 -29.82
C ARG A 258 -7.46 17.28 -30.38
N GLU A 259 -7.95 18.28 -31.11
CA GLU A 259 -7.11 19.39 -31.57
C GLU A 259 -6.50 20.12 -30.37
N VAL A 260 -5.23 20.54 -30.50
CA VAL A 260 -4.49 21.26 -29.45
C VAL A 260 -4.31 20.42 -28.16
N MET A 261 -4.46 19.10 -28.25
CA MET A 261 -4.23 18.20 -27.12
C MET A 261 -2.76 18.20 -26.71
N CYS A 262 -2.46 18.08 -25.41
CA CYS A 262 -1.10 17.78 -24.95
C CYS A 262 -1.09 16.89 -23.72
N ILE A 263 0.03 16.21 -23.52
CA ILE A 263 0.26 15.35 -22.35
C ILE A 263 1.35 15.99 -21.52
N VAL A 264 1.02 16.44 -20.30
CA VAL A 264 1.92 17.00 -19.30
C VAL A 264 2.23 15.95 -18.27
N SER A 265 3.49 15.87 -17.86
CA SER A 265 3.96 14.64 -17.24
C SER A 265 5.35 14.85 -16.62
N ASP A 266 5.82 13.97 -15.74
CA ASP A 266 7.19 14.01 -15.25
C ASP A 266 8.23 13.54 -16.31
N ARG A 267 9.51 13.42 -15.95
CA ARG A 267 10.58 12.98 -16.89
C ARG A 267 10.88 11.47 -16.85
N ASN A 268 9.99 10.65 -16.29
CA ASN A 268 10.13 9.19 -16.33
C ASN A 268 10.04 8.72 -17.79
N GLU A 269 11.09 7.98 -18.17
CA GLU A 269 11.38 7.51 -19.51
C GLU A 269 10.31 6.55 -20.03
N SER A 270 9.71 5.75 -19.15
CA SER A 270 8.69 4.77 -19.55
C SER A 270 7.42 5.41 -20.09
N ILE A 271 6.96 6.50 -19.47
CA ILE A 271 5.85 7.28 -20.00
C ILE A 271 6.26 8.03 -21.27
N PHE A 272 7.48 8.55 -21.36
CA PHE A 272 7.93 9.18 -22.60
C PHE A 272 7.89 8.19 -23.77
N ASN A 273 8.38 6.97 -23.56
CA ASN A 273 8.33 5.90 -24.56
C ASN A 273 6.88 5.55 -24.94
N ALA A 274 6.02 5.36 -23.94
CA ALA A 274 4.62 5.01 -24.17
C ALA A 274 3.82 6.13 -24.86
N THR A 275 4.02 7.39 -24.48
CA THR A 275 3.39 8.54 -25.15
C THR A 275 3.85 8.67 -26.60
N LYS A 276 5.15 8.47 -26.87
CA LYS A 276 5.68 8.46 -28.23
C LYS A 276 5.13 7.31 -29.07
N ALA A 277 4.91 6.14 -28.47
CA ALA A 277 4.35 4.97 -29.15
C ALA A 277 2.86 5.15 -29.48
N VAL A 278 2.06 5.67 -28.54
CA VAL A 278 0.60 5.71 -28.65
C VAL A 278 0.07 7.03 -29.25
N TYR A 279 0.75 8.15 -28.97
CA TYR A 279 0.33 9.51 -29.34
C TYR A 279 1.39 10.22 -30.19
N LEU A 280 1.60 9.75 -31.41
CA LEU A 280 2.63 10.25 -32.34
C LEU A 280 2.60 11.77 -32.57
N GLU A 281 1.41 12.35 -32.67
CA GLU A 281 1.21 13.77 -33.03
C GLU A 281 0.88 14.67 -31.83
N VAL A 282 0.67 14.11 -30.64
CA VAL A 282 0.32 14.89 -29.45
C VAL A 282 1.59 15.35 -28.75
N PRO A 283 1.78 16.67 -28.56
CA PRO A 283 2.94 17.18 -27.83
C PRO A 283 3.02 16.63 -26.41
N HIS A 284 4.19 16.09 -26.09
CA HIS A 284 4.54 15.65 -24.74
C HIS A 284 5.35 16.74 -24.02
N CYS A 285 4.71 17.33 -23.02
CA CYS A 285 5.20 18.39 -22.17
C CYS A 285 5.70 17.87 -20.82
N ILE A 286 6.67 18.59 -20.26
CA ILE A 286 7.31 18.28 -18.99
C ILE A 286 6.80 19.24 -17.92
N CYS A 287 6.37 18.68 -16.79
CA CYS A 287 5.99 19.45 -15.61
C CYS A 287 7.18 20.26 -15.07
N MET A 288 6.97 21.56 -14.81
CA MET A 288 8.03 22.46 -14.35
C MET A 288 8.59 22.10 -12.96
N PHE A 289 7.75 21.59 -12.05
CA PHE A 289 8.20 21.18 -10.72
C PHE A 289 9.10 19.94 -10.78
N HIS A 290 8.70 18.92 -11.51
CA HIS A 290 9.54 17.75 -11.78
C HIS A 290 10.83 18.11 -12.53
N LEU A 291 10.77 19.04 -13.50
CA LEU A 291 11.97 19.55 -14.14
C LEU A 291 12.89 20.25 -13.13
N TRP A 292 12.33 21.09 -12.25
CA TRP A 292 13.09 21.72 -11.17
C TRP A 292 13.73 20.70 -10.22
N GLN A 293 13.00 19.66 -9.80
CA GLN A 293 13.54 18.60 -8.95
C GLN A 293 14.73 17.90 -9.62
N ASN A 294 14.65 17.67 -10.94
CA ASN A 294 15.76 17.13 -11.72
C ASN A 294 16.96 18.08 -11.75
N VAL A 295 16.74 19.36 -12.05
CA VAL A 295 17.78 20.40 -12.01
C VAL A 295 18.43 20.46 -10.61
N LYS A 296 17.64 20.49 -9.54
CA LYS A 296 18.12 20.49 -8.15
C LYS A 296 18.95 19.25 -7.82
N ARG A 297 18.54 18.08 -8.29
CA ARG A 297 19.25 16.81 -8.07
C ARG A 297 20.59 16.76 -8.80
N THR A 298 20.63 17.25 -10.04
CA THR A 298 21.83 17.26 -10.88
C THR A 298 22.81 18.38 -10.47
N PHE A 299 22.31 19.59 -10.22
CA PHE A 299 23.09 20.80 -9.97
C PHE A 299 22.99 21.25 -8.49
N LYS A 300 23.51 20.41 -7.59
CA LYS A 300 23.32 20.56 -6.13
C LYS A 300 23.88 21.86 -5.53
N LYS A 301 24.93 22.43 -6.12
CA LYS A 301 25.69 23.54 -5.50
C LYS A 301 24.92 24.87 -5.48
N HIS A 302 24.24 25.23 -6.57
CA HIS A 302 23.64 26.56 -6.74
C HIS A 302 22.11 26.55 -6.76
N HIS A 303 21.47 25.42 -6.41
CA HIS A 303 20.02 25.25 -6.53
C HIS A 303 19.20 26.30 -5.75
N LYS A 304 19.70 26.88 -4.67
CA LYS A 304 18.98 27.95 -3.94
C LYS A 304 18.89 29.23 -4.77
N GLN A 305 19.99 29.64 -5.39
CA GLN A 305 20.07 30.85 -6.23
C GLN A 305 19.33 30.66 -7.55
N LEU A 306 19.31 29.43 -8.08
CA LEU A 306 18.63 29.11 -9.34
C LEU A 306 17.10 29.04 -9.22
N ASN A 307 16.53 28.88 -8.02
CA ASN A 307 15.11 28.53 -7.84
C ASN A 307 14.16 29.55 -8.47
N ASP A 308 14.23 30.80 -8.03
CA ASP A 308 13.31 31.85 -8.47
C ASP A 308 13.50 32.15 -9.96
N ILE A 309 14.75 32.20 -10.42
CA ILE A 309 15.11 32.47 -11.82
C ILE A 309 14.62 31.33 -12.71
N PHE A 310 14.74 30.08 -12.28
CA PHE A 310 14.23 28.94 -13.02
C PHE A 310 12.72 29.01 -13.21
N PHE A 311 11.95 29.29 -12.16
CA PHE A 311 10.51 29.41 -12.30
C PHE A 311 10.10 30.64 -13.13
N ALA A 312 10.84 31.74 -13.03
CA ALA A 312 10.63 32.90 -13.90
C ALA A 312 10.92 32.57 -15.38
N LEU A 313 12.01 31.85 -15.65
CA LEU A 313 12.38 31.36 -16.98
C LEU A 313 11.29 30.49 -17.60
N VAL A 314 10.84 29.47 -16.88
CA VAL A 314 9.83 28.52 -17.38
C VAL A 314 8.50 29.25 -17.66
N ARG A 315 8.15 30.25 -16.85
CA ARG A 315 6.90 31.04 -16.94
C ARG A 315 6.98 32.24 -17.89
N ALA A 316 8.15 32.53 -18.47
CA ALA A 316 8.34 33.67 -19.34
C ALA A 316 7.36 33.63 -20.53
N TYR A 317 6.66 34.75 -20.75
CA TYR A 317 5.66 34.90 -21.81
C TYR A 317 6.27 35.22 -23.17
N THR A 318 7.42 35.89 -23.18
CA THR A 318 8.11 36.30 -24.41
C THR A 318 9.47 35.63 -24.48
N ILE A 319 9.95 35.41 -25.70
CA ILE A 319 11.30 34.89 -25.95
C ILE A 319 12.35 35.81 -25.33
N GLU A 320 12.18 37.13 -25.41
CA GLU A 320 13.11 38.11 -24.82
C GLU A 320 13.28 37.92 -23.30
N LYS A 321 12.17 37.76 -22.56
CA LYS A 321 12.21 37.50 -21.11
C LYS A 321 12.81 36.13 -20.81
N PHE A 322 12.53 35.14 -21.66
CA PHE A 322 13.13 33.82 -21.53
C PHE A 322 14.67 33.90 -21.68
N GLU A 323 15.17 34.53 -22.74
CA GLU A 323 16.62 34.67 -22.98
C GLU A 323 17.31 35.49 -21.89
N TYR A 324 16.63 36.51 -21.36
CA TYR A 324 17.10 37.25 -20.18
C TYR A 324 17.31 36.31 -18.98
N HIS A 325 16.28 35.53 -18.61
CA HIS A 325 16.40 34.60 -17.48
C HIS A 325 17.39 33.46 -17.76
N MET A 326 17.53 33.03 -19.02
CA MET A 326 18.52 32.01 -19.41
C MET A 326 19.95 32.53 -19.21
N THR A 327 20.19 33.80 -19.54
CA THR A 327 21.46 34.49 -19.28
C THR A 327 21.75 34.59 -17.78
N GLU A 328 20.74 34.88 -16.96
CA GLU A 328 20.89 34.91 -15.50
C GLU A 328 21.20 33.52 -14.92
N ILE A 329 20.58 32.45 -15.42
CA ILE A 329 20.94 31.08 -15.06
C ILE A 329 22.39 30.77 -15.42
N TYR A 330 22.84 31.14 -16.63
CA TYR A 330 24.19 30.88 -17.09
C TYR A 330 25.26 31.54 -16.21
N LYS A 331 25.01 32.76 -15.72
CA LYS A 331 25.91 33.46 -14.79
C LYS A 331 26.07 32.73 -13.46
N ILE A 332 25.05 32.01 -13.00
CA ILE A 332 25.07 31.27 -11.74
C ILE A 332 25.70 29.88 -11.93
N ASP A 333 25.25 29.13 -12.93
CA ASP A 333 25.79 27.81 -13.26
C ASP A 333 25.71 27.54 -14.77
N PRO A 334 26.83 27.73 -15.50
CA PRO A 334 26.87 27.56 -16.95
C PRO A 334 26.43 26.18 -17.46
N ARG A 335 26.48 25.16 -16.60
CA ARG A 335 26.13 23.78 -16.97
C ARG A 335 24.62 23.55 -17.11
N VAL A 336 23.80 24.42 -16.55
CA VAL A 336 22.34 24.28 -16.54
C VAL A 336 21.75 24.56 -17.93
N GLN A 337 22.28 25.55 -18.65
CA GLN A 337 21.73 25.95 -19.95
C GLN A 337 21.84 24.83 -21.01
N PRO A 338 23.00 24.17 -21.23
CA PRO A 338 23.09 23.02 -22.14
C PRO A 338 22.12 21.89 -21.76
N TYR A 339 22.02 21.58 -20.46
CA TYR A 339 21.09 20.57 -19.97
C TYR A 339 19.63 20.89 -20.30
N LEU A 340 19.22 22.16 -20.15
CA LEU A 340 17.85 22.58 -20.48
C LEU A 340 17.60 22.63 -22.00
N PHE A 341 18.63 22.92 -22.79
CA PHE A 341 18.57 22.93 -24.25
C PHE A 341 18.38 21.52 -24.81
N GLU A 342 19.15 20.54 -24.33
CA GLU A 342 19.04 19.13 -24.75
C GLU A 342 17.64 18.53 -24.52
N ILE A 343 16.89 19.06 -23.56
CA ILE A 343 15.51 18.61 -23.29
C ILE A 343 14.53 19.10 -24.37
N GLY A 344 14.80 20.24 -25.01
CA GLY A 344 13.90 20.92 -25.94
C GLY A 344 13.00 21.95 -25.24
N TYR A 345 13.21 23.24 -25.52
CA TYR A 345 12.52 24.36 -24.88
C TYR A 345 11.00 24.32 -25.08
N GLU A 346 10.52 23.80 -26.20
CA GLU A 346 9.12 23.64 -26.53
C GLU A 346 8.36 22.70 -25.58
N ARG A 347 9.09 21.78 -24.94
CA ARG A 347 8.51 20.77 -24.04
C ARG A 347 8.27 21.29 -22.64
N TRP A 348 9.01 22.31 -22.22
CA TRP A 348 9.02 22.74 -20.82
C TRP A 348 8.92 24.24 -20.60
N SER A 349 9.13 25.08 -21.59
CA SER A 349 8.98 26.54 -21.46
C SER A 349 7.62 27.01 -21.94
N LYS A 350 7.13 28.13 -21.42
CA LYS A 350 5.92 28.78 -21.94
C LYS A 350 6.19 29.54 -23.23
N ALA A 351 7.32 30.26 -23.32
CA ALA A 351 7.68 31.09 -24.47
C ALA A 351 7.84 30.29 -25.78
N TYR A 352 8.41 29.08 -25.72
CA TYR A 352 8.63 28.23 -26.91
C TYR A 352 7.57 27.13 -27.07
N SER A 353 6.56 27.06 -26.19
CA SER A 353 5.56 25.99 -26.30
C SER A 353 4.70 26.15 -27.54
N LYS A 354 4.53 25.04 -28.27
CA LYS A 354 3.59 24.95 -29.40
C LYS A 354 2.13 24.81 -28.95
N VAL A 355 1.89 24.64 -27.64
CA VAL A 355 0.56 24.43 -27.05
C VAL A 355 0.23 25.58 -26.12
N LYS A 356 -1.04 26.02 -26.09
CA LYS A 356 -1.53 27.05 -25.15
C LYS A 356 -1.62 26.51 -23.72
N ARG A 357 -0.49 26.15 -23.13
CA ARG A 357 -0.34 25.58 -21.78
C ARG A 357 -0.23 26.62 -20.67
N SER A 358 -0.74 27.83 -20.90
CA SER A 358 -0.45 29.02 -20.09
C SER A 358 -0.80 28.89 -18.59
N MET A 359 -1.62 27.89 -18.22
CA MET A 359 -2.07 27.61 -16.85
C MET A 359 -1.65 26.22 -16.31
N VAL A 360 -1.37 25.22 -17.15
CA VAL A 360 -1.00 23.85 -16.71
C VAL A 360 0.49 23.61 -16.98
N MET A 361 1.32 24.12 -16.08
CA MET A 361 2.76 23.84 -16.10
C MET A 361 3.20 22.99 -14.91
N THR A 362 2.26 22.58 -14.07
CA THR A 362 2.48 21.84 -12.82
C THR A 362 1.66 20.55 -12.84
N SER A 363 2.19 19.51 -12.22
CA SER A 363 1.47 18.28 -11.89
C SER A 363 1.17 18.19 -10.39
N ASN A 364 1.12 19.33 -9.67
CA ASN A 364 0.84 19.36 -8.22
C ASN A 364 -0.49 18.68 -7.87
N ILE A 365 -1.38 18.59 -8.84
CA ILE A 365 -2.69 17.96 -8.72
C ILE A 365 -2.53 16.44 -8.58
N ALA A 366 -1.71 15.81 -9.44
CA ALA A 366 -1.35 14.40 -9.34
C ALA A 366 -0.73 14.07 -7.98
N GLU A 367 0.18 14.91 -7.49
CA GLU A 367 0.81 14.74 -6.17
C GLU A 367 -0.22 14.87 -5.04
N SER A 368 -1.10 15.87 -5.08
CA SER A 368 -2.11 16.10 -4.03
C SER A 368 -3.09 14.93 -3.90
N ILE A 369 -3.47 14.31 -5.02
CA ILE A 369 -4.38 13.16 -5.02
C ILE A 369 -3.65 11.86 -4.68
N ASN A 370 -2.39 11.70 -5.10
CA ASN A 370 -1.56 10.60 -4.58
C ASN A 370 -1.39 10.69 -3.06
N VAL A 371 -1.26 11.90 -2.51
CA VAL A 371 -1.22 12.13 -1.05
C VAL A 371 -2.58 11.80 -0.41
N ALA A 372 -3.69 12.26 -0.99
CA ALA A 372 -5.04 11.96 -0.47
C ALA A 372 -5.38 10.46 -0.51
N ASN A 373 -4.86 9.73 -1.51
CA ASN A 373 -5.07 8.30 -1.69
C ASN A 373 -4.00 7.44 -0.99
N LYS A 374 -3.04 8.06 -0.29
CA LYS A 374 -1.95 7.34 0.39
C LYS A 374 -2.47 6.41 1.48
N ASP A 375 -3.59 6.76 2.11
CA ASP A 375 -4.24 5.96 3.18
C ASP A 375 -5.13 4.82 2.63
N VAL A 376 -5.36 4.81 1.31
CA VAL A 376 -6.19 3.81 0.60
C VAL A 376 -5.31 2.77 -0.11
N ARG A 377 -4.03 3.09 -0.33
CA ARG A 377 -2.99 2.15 -0.78
C ARG A 377 -2.44 1.36 0.39
#